data_AF-A0A5C6PJ48-F1
#
_entry.id   AF-A0A5C6PJ48-F1
#
_cell.length_a   1.000
_cell.length_b   1.000
_cell.length_c   1.000
_cell.angle_alpha   90.00
_cell.angle_beta   90.00
_cell.angle_gamma   90.00
#
_symmetry.space_group_name_H-M   'P 1'
#
loop_
_entity.id
_entity.type
_entity.pdbx_description
1 polymer ?
#
loop_
_entity_poly.entity_id
_entity_poly.type
_entity_poly.pdbx_seq_one_letter_code
_entity_poly.pdbx_strand_id
1 'polypeptide(L)'
;VPGVTIATDIICGFPGETEEDFQETLDLVKLYQFPSLFINQFYPRPGTPAAKMEQVPAHIKKQRTKELSQLFHSYHPYDHKMALNKAHPSAMKRPVGRKLAERFV
;
A
#
# COMPACT_ATOMS: atom_id res chain seq x y z
N VAL A 1 3.02 20.94 -12.88
CA VAL A 1 2.14 21.65 -11.92
C VAL A 1 2.78 21.57 -10.55
N PRO A 2 3.40 22.65 -10.04
CA PRO A 2 3.99 22.66 -8.70
C PRO A 2 2.94 22.38 -7.61
N GLY A 3 3.33 21.65 -6.56
CA GLY A 3 2.46 21.39 -5.39
C GLY A 3 1.43 20.25 -5.56
N VAL A 4 1.52 19.43 -6.60
CA VAL A 4 0.66 18.25 -6.77
C VAL A 4 1.14 17.09 -5.90
N THR A 5 0.20 16.45 -5.22
CA THR A 5 0.41 15.19 -4.49
C THR A 5 -0.12 14.04 -5.32
N ILE A 6 0.70 13.01 -5.54
CA ILE A 6 0.29 11.77 -6.19
C ILE A 6 -0.02 10.75 -5.11
N ALA A 7 -1.23 10.20 -5.15
CA ALA A 7 -1.63 9.03 -4.38
C ALA A 7 -1.84 7.86 -5.34
N THR A 8 -1.44 6.66 -4.94
CA THR A 8 -1.63 5.47 -5.77
C THR A 8 -1.91 4.23 -4.91
N ASP A 9 -2.55 3.26 -5.53
CA ASP A 9 -2.81 1.93 -4.97
C ASP A 9 -1.92 0.91 -5.69
N ILE A 10 -1.31 0.00 -4.94
CA ILE A 10 -0.55 -1.14 -5.47
C ILE A 10 -1.19 -2.43 -4.93
N ILE A 11 -1.44 -3.38 -5.83
CA ILE A 11 -1.92 -4.71 -5.50
C ILE A 11 -0.79 -5.70 -5.72
N CYS A 12 -0.28 -6.30 -4.64
CA CYS A 12 0.75 -7.34 -4.72
C CYS A 12 0.13 -8.71 -4.98
N GLY A 13 0.79 -9.52 -5.78
CA GLY A 13 0.39 -10.89 -6.04
C GLY A 13 -0.71 -11.03 -7.07
N PHE A 14 -0.79 -10.10 -8.02
CA PHE A 14 -1.68 -10.26 -9.18
C PHE A 14 -1.37 -11.59 -9.88
N PRO A 15 -2.36 -12.30 -10.43
CA PRO A 15 -2.13 -13.58 -11.08
C PRO A 15 -1.09 -13.46 -12.21
N GLY A 16 -0.03 -14.28 -12.15
CA GLY A 16 1.10 -14.21 -13.07
C GLY A 16 2.26 -13.27 -12.66
N GLU A 17 2.16 -12.51 -11.56
CA GLU A 17 3.23 -11.61 -11.09
C GLU A 17 4.51 -12.40 -10.73
N THR A 18 5.58 -12.15 -11.49
CA THR A 18 6.89 -12.76 -11.32
C THR A 18 7.70 -12.08 -10.20
N GLU A 19 8.90 -12.58 -9.90
CA GLU A 19 9.78 -11.91 -8.95
C GLU A 19 10.37 -10.63 -9.52
N GLU A 20 10.67 -10.65 -10.82
CA GLU A 20 11.16 -9.51 -11.58
C GLU A 20 10.13 -8.37 -11.59
N ASP A 21 8.85 -8.67 -11.84
CA ASP A 21 7.76 -7.66 -11.79
C ASP A 21 7.65 -7.00 -10.40
N PHE A 22 7.81 -7.81 -9.33
CA PHE A 22 7.76 -7.30 -7.96
C PHE A 22 8.98 -6.44 -7.64
N GLN A 23 10.17 -6.81 -8.12
CA GLN A 23 11.39 -6.03 -7.95
C GLN A 23 11.30 -4.67 -8.67
N GLU A 24 10.76 -4.64 -9.88
CA GLU A 24 10.47 -3.40 -10.60
C GLU A 24 9.48 -2.51 -9.83
N THR A 25 8.48 -3.11 -9.20
CA THR A 25 7.53 -2.39 -8.33
C THR A 25 8.23 -1.75 -7.12
N LEU A 26 9.14 -2.49 -6.46
CA LEU A 26 9.94 -1.93 -5.36
C LEU A 26 10.82 -0.77 -5.83
N ASP A 27 11.43 -0.90 -7.00
CA ASP A 27 12.33 0.13 -7.54
C ASP A 27 11.57 1.38 -7.97
N LEU A 28 10.35 1.22 -8.53
CA LEU A 28 9.43 2.33 -8.77
C LEU A 28 9.11 3.10 -7.47
N VAL A 29 8.77 2.38 -6.40
CA VAL A 29 8.40 3.01 -5.13
C VAL A 29 9.61 3.66 -4.45
N LYS A 30 10.80 3.06 -4.54
CA LYS A 30 12.07 3.69 -4.08
C LYS A 30 12.36 4.97 -4.85
N LEU A 31 12.16 4.97 -6.17
CA LEU A 31 12.48 6.11 -7.03
C LEU A 31 11.57 7.30 -6.77
N TYR A 32 10.25 7.06 -6.71
CA TYR A 32 9.27 8.14 -6.62
C TYR A 32 8.90 8.52 -5.19
N GLN A 33 9.18 7.67 -4.20
CA GLN A 33 8.89 7.90 -2.78
C GLN A 33 7.48 8.47 -2.57
N PHE A 34 6.46 7.76 -3.08
CA PHE A 34 5.08 8.24 -3.07
C PHE A 34 4.66 8.72 -1.67
N PRO A 35 4.07 9.93 -1.54
CA PRO A 35 3.64 10.48 -0.25
C PRO A 35 2.35 9.82 0.28
N SER A 36 1.58 9.16 -0.59
CA SER A 36 0.38 8.41 -0.23
C SER A 36 0.32 7.13 -1.06
N LEU A 37 0.51 5.99 -0.42
CA LEU A 37 0.54 4.68 -1.07
C LEU A 37 -0.35 3.70 -0.31
N PHE A 38 -1.31 3.10 -0.99
CA PHE A 38 -2.13 2.02 -0.44
C PHE A 38 -1.62 0.69 -1.00
N ILE A 39 -1.33 -0.27 -0.13
CA ILE A 39 -0.73 -1.56 -0.50
C ILE A 39 -1.67 -2.67 -0.08
N ASN A 40 -2.17 -3.44 -1.05
CA ASN A 40 -3.13 -4.50 -0.84
C ASN A 40 -2.63 -5.84 -1.43
N GLN A 41 -3.15 -6.95 -0.93
CA GLN A 41 -2.98 -8.25 -1.57
C GLN A 41 -4.04 -8.46 -2.65
N PHE A 42 -3.70 -9.17 -3.72
CA PHE A 42 -4.68 -9.63 -4.68
C PHE A 42 -5.58 -10.73 -4.08
N TYR A 43 -6.88 -10.51 -4.16
CA TYR A 43 -7.91 -11.50 -3.87
C TYR A 43 -8.75 -11.74 -5.13
N PRO A 44 -8.79 -12.97 -5.67
CA PRO A 44 -9.57 -13.26 -6.87
C PRO A 44 -11.05 -13.00 -6.62
N ARG A 45 -11.68 -12.27 -7.54
CA ARG A 45 -13.12 -12.00 -7.50
C ARG A 45 -13.84 -12.95 -8.46
N PRO A 46 -14.84 -13.72 -7.99
CA PRO A 46 -15.58 -14.65 -8.85
C PRO A 46 -16.10 -13.96 -10.12
N GLY A 47 -15.97 -14.63 -11.27
CA GLY A 47 -16.41 -14.12 -12.57
C GLY A 47 -15.41 -13.23 -13.32
N THR A 48 -14.30 -12.83 -12.68
CA THR A 48 -13.24 -12.07 -13.38
C THR A 48 -12.28 -12.98 -14.15
N PRO A 49 -11.64 -12.50 -15.25
CA PRO A 49 -10.57 -13.23 -15.92
C PRO A 49 -9.43 -13.58 -14.95
N ALA A 50 -9.06 -12.64 -14.08
CA ALA A 50 -7.99 -12.81 -13.11
C ALA A 50 -8.26 -13.96 -12.11
N ALA A 51 -9.52 -14.28 -11.81
CA ALA A 51 -9.85 -15.42 -10.95
C ALA A 51 -9.58 -16.79 -11.60
N LYS A 52 -9.42 -16.84 -12.94
CA LYS A 52 -9.14 -18.07 -13.69
C LYS A 52 -7.66 -18.24 -14.06
N MET A 53 -6.85 -17.21 -13.82
CA MET A 53 -5.40 -17.21 -14.07
C MET A 53 -4.65 -17.99 -12.99
N GLU A 54 -3.41 -18.40 -13.28
CA GLU A 54 -2.53 -19.04 -12.29
C GLU A 54 -2.23 -18.07 -11.15
N GLN A 55 -2.54 -18.48 -9.92
CA GLN A 55 -2.50 -17.59 -8.76
C GLN A 55 -1.12 -17.59 -8.12
N VAL A 56 -0.67 -16.40 -7.72
CA VAL A 56 0.52 -16.30 -6.85
C VAL A 56 0.19 -16.93 -5.48
N PRO A 57 1.05 -17.81 -4.94
CA PRO A 57 0.83 -18.44 -3.64
C PRO A 57 0.62 -17.42 -2.52
N ALA A 58 -0.31 -17.71 -1.60
CA ALA A 58 -0.70 -16.78 -0.54
C ALA A 58 0.47 -16.29 0.34
N HIS A 59 1.46 -17.15 0.59
CA HIS A 59 2.64 -16.77 1.38
C HIS A 59 3.51 -15.75 0.65
N ILE A 60 3.65 -15.84 -0.67
CA ILE A 60 4.37 -14.87 -1.51
C ILE A 60 3.63 -13.54 -1.51
N LYS A 61 2.30 -13.53 -1.71
CA LYS A 61 1.50 -12.29 -1.63
C LYS A 61 1.68 -11.57 -0.30
N LYS A 62 1.68 -12.34 0.80
CA LYS A 62 1.90 -11.82 2.15
C LYS A 62 3.32 -11.26 2.34
N GLN A 63 4.34 -11.97 1.83
CA GLN A 63 5.73 -11.51 1.87
C GLN A 63 5.89 -10.19 1.12
N ARG A 64 5.44 -10.14 -0.14
CA ARG A 64 5.53 -8.97 -1.02
C ARG A 64 4.83 -7.74 -0.43
N THR A 65 3.60 -7.89 0.04
CA THR A 65 2.89 -6.80 0.73
C THR A 65 3.64 -6.30 1.97
N LYS A 66 4.22 -7.21 2.76
CA LYS A 66 5.01 -6.83 3.95
C LYS A 66 6.25 -6.04 3.55
N GLU A 67 7.00 -6.52 2.57
CA GLU A 67 8.23 -5.89 2.10
C GLU A 67 7.97 -4.50 1.50
N LEU A 68 6.97 -4.39 0.63
CA LEU A 68 6.59 -3.10 0.05
C LEU A 68 6.09 -2.11 1.13
N SER A 69 5.37 -2.60 2.14
CA SER A 69 4.96 -1.76 3.29
C SER A 69 6.15 -1.29 4.13
N GLN A 70 7.16 -2.15 4.32
CA GLN A 70 8.38 -1.78 5.04
C GLN A 70 9.16 -0.71 4.25
N LEU A 71 9.27 -0.88 2.94
CA LEU A 71 9.88 0.12 2.07
C LEU A 71 9.13 1.46 2.15
N PHE A 72 7.80 1.47 1.99
CA PHE A 72 6.98 2.68 2.09
C PHE A 72 7.22 3.43 3.40
N HIS A 73 7.29 2.73 4.53
CA HIS A 73 7.53 3.35 5.83
C HIS A 73 8.99 3.79 6.06
N SER A 74 9.95 3.33 5.25
CA SER A 74 11.37 3.62 5.45
C SER A 74 11.80 5.02 5.02
N TYR A 75 11.12 5.64 4.04
CA TYR A 75 11.54 6.92 3.45
C TYR A 75 10.75 8.13 3.97
N HIS A 76 10.13 8.03 5.15
CA HIS A 76 9.39 9.12 5.80
C HIS A 76 8.20 9.69 5.01
N PRO A 77 7.19 8.87 4.64
CA PRO A 77 6.08 9.30 3.80
C PRO A 77 5.20 10.40 4.43
N TYR A 78 5.37 10.72 5.71
CA TYR A 78 4.55 11.69 6.45
C TYR A 78 5.25 13.01 6.81
N ASP A 79 6.49 13.23 6.37
CA ASP A 79 7.23 14.44 6.75
C ASP A 79 6.54 15.73 6.27
N HIS A 80 5.85 15.66 5.13
CA HIS A 80 5.04 16.77 4.62
C HIS A 80 3.80 17.11 5.49
N LYS A 81 3.29 16.16 6.29
CA LYS A 81 2.19 16.40 7.24
C LYS A 81 2.68 16.95 8.58
N MET A 82 3.94 16.69 8.96
CA MET A 82 4.55 17.24 10.17
C MET A 82 4.75 18.76 10.07
N ALA A 83 4.93 19.30 8.87
CA ALA A 83 5.04 20.74 8.63
C ALA A 83 3.72 21.52 8.89
N LEU A 84 2.56 20.85 8.84
CA LEU A 84 1.25 21.48 9.05
C LEU A 84 0.86 21.60 10.54
N ASN A 85 1.59 20.97 11.47
CA ASN A 85 1.29 21.02 12.90
C ASN A 85 1.94 22.18 13.66
N LYS A 86 2.54 23.17 12.98
CA LYS A 86 3.08 24.36 13.65
C LYS A 86 2.09 25.48 13.94
N ALA A 87 0.77 25.25 13.84
CA ALA A 87 -0.23 26.17 14.39
C ALA A 87 -1.57 25.49 14.71
N HIS A 88 -1.68 24.85 15.88
CA HIS A 88 -2.78 25.08 16.84
C HIS A 88 -2.68 24.14 18.06
N PRO A 89 -2.90 24.64 19.29
CA PRO A 89 -2.82 23.81 20.49
C PRO A 89 -4.13 23.05 20.76
N SER A 90 -3.97 21.80 21.26
CA SER A 90 -4.93 20.98 22.01
C SER A 90 -6.11 20.32 21.25
N ALA A 91 -6.11 18.97 21.20
CA ALA A 91 -7.25 18.13 21.59
C ALA A 91 -6.91 16.62 21.71
N MET A 92 -6.89 16.14 22.96
CA MET A 92 -7.35 14.85 23.49
C MET A 92 -7.14 13.53 22.70
N LYS A 93 -6.33 12.62 23.28
CA LYS A 93 -6.17 11.21 22.88
C LYS A 93 -7.47 10.42 23.07
N ARG A 94 -7.91 9.67 22.05
CA ARG A 94 -8.91 8.59 22.19
C ARG A 94 -8.23 7.22 22.19
N PRO A 95 -8.71 6.24 22.98
CA PRO A 95 -8.07 4.94 23.11
C PRO A 95 -8.33 4.04 21.89
N VAL A 96 -7.36 3.17 21.61
CA VAL A 96 -7.34 2.20 20.52
C VAL A 96 -8.28 1.03 20.84
N GLY A 97 -9.36 0.89 20.05
CA GLY A 97 -10.22 -0.29 20.04
C GLY A 97 -10.09 -1.02 18.70
N ARG A 98 -9.57 -2.26 18.71
CA ARG A 98 -9.58 -3.15 17.54
C ARG A 98 -10.99 -3.66 17.26
N LYS A 99 -11.45 -3.55 16.01
CA LYS A 99 -12.17 -4.65 15.33
C LYS A 99 -12.18 -4.39 13.82
N LEU A 100 -11.49 -5.26 13.07
CA LEU A 100 -11.57 -5.36 11.61
C LEU A 100 -12.58 -6.46 11.30
N ALA A 101 -13.71 -6.11 10.68
CA ALA A 101 -14.59 -7.07 10.02
C ALA A 101 -15.52 -6.34 9.05
N GLU A 102 -15.46 -6.76 7.78
CA GLU A 102 -16.55 -6.76 6.79
C GLU A 102 -17.09 -5.41 6.29
N ARG A 103 -16.83 -5.12 5.00
CA ARG A 103 -17.85 -4.79 3.96
C ARG A 103 -17.20 -4.17 2.73
N PHE A 104 -17.11 -4.96 1.67
CA PHE A 104 -17.32 -4.48 0.30
C PHE A 104 -18.19 -5.52 -0.40
N VAL A 105 -19.50 -5.26 -0.35
CA VAL A 105 -20.44 -5.69 -1.39
C VAL A 105 -20.08 -4.90 -2.64
#